data_AF-A0A8T7DMA0-F1
#
_entry.id   AF-A0A8T7DMA0-F1
#
_cell.length_a   1.000
_cell.length_b   1.000
_cell.length_c   1.000
_cell.angle_alpha   90.00
_cell.angle_beta   90.00
_cell.angle_gamma   90.00
#
_symmetry.space_group_name_H-M   'P 1'
#
loop_
_entity.id
_entity.type
_entity.pdbx_description
1 polymer ?
#
loop_
_entity_poly.entity_id
_entity_poly.type
_entity_poly.pdbx_seq_one_letter_code
_entity_poly.pdbx_strand_id
1 'polypeptide(L)' 'DWILGFQGKSLNNPDKSSWKVKRDGGDFDQFTGATITPRAIVDAVKRTLVYFQDNKEAVFKQETET' A
#
# COMPACT_ATOMS: atom_id res chain seq x y z
N ASP A 1 5.03 8.63 13.38
CA ASP A 1 6.00 7.56 13.03
C ASP A 1 5.41 6.37 12.31
N TRP A 2 4.29 5.78 12.76
CA TRP A 2 3.70 4.59 12.10
C TRP A 2 3.56 4.70 10.57
N ILE A 3 3.03 5.82 10.08
CA ILE A 3 2.84 6.06 8.64
C ILE A 3 4.16 6.06 7.84
N LEU A 4 5.30 6.32 8.48
CA LEU A 4 6.61 6.26 7.85
C LEU A 4 7.02 4.82 7.52
N GLY A 5 6.36 3.81 8.10
CA GLY A 5 6.58 2.40 7.77
C GLY A 5 6.28 2.02 6.32
N PHE A 6 5.56 2.89 5.59
CA PHE A 6 5.29 2.72 4.15
C PHE A 6 6.39 3.31 3.26
N GLN A 7 7.30 4.13 3.79
CA GLN A 7 8.34 4.76 2.99
C GLN A 7 9.28 3.70 2.39
N GLY A 8 9.59 3.87 1.10
CA GLY A 8 10.45 2.95 0.35
C GLY A 8 9.83 1.57 0.09
N LYS A 9 8.55 1.35 0.39
CA LYS A 9 7.85 0.08 0.13
C LYS A 9 7.24 0.03 -1.26
N SER A 10 7.16 -1.17 -1.82
CA SER A 10 6.63 -1.49 -3.14
C SER A 10 6.03 -2.90 -3.14
N LEU A 11 5.44 -3.33 -4.25
CA LEU A 11 4.86 -4.68 -4.37
C LEU A 11 5.88 -5.83 -4.33
N ASN A 12 7.16 -5.51 -4.51
CA ASN A 12 8.30 -6.42 -4.45
C ASN A 12 9.24 -6.13 -3.26
N ASN A 13 8.88 -5.18 -2.39
CA ASN A 13 9.62 -4.87 -1.17
C ASN A 13 8.68 -4.22 -0.14
N PRO A 14 8.02 -4.98 0.74
CA PRO A 14 8.09 -6.43 0.84
C PRO A 14 7.22 -7.14 -0.19
N ASP A 15 7.29 -8.48 -0.23
CA ASP A 15 6.43 -9.29 -1.09
C ASP A 15 4.94 -8.97 -0.87
N LYS A 16 4.13 -9.13 -1.92
CA LYS A 16 2.68 -8.86 -1.90
C LYS A 16 1.93 -9.56 -0.74
N SER A 17 2.41 -10.71 -0.28
CA SER A 17 1.84 -11.46 0.87
C SER A 17 2.09 -10.77 2.22
N SER A 18 3.20 -10.03 2.36
CA SER A 18 3.62 -9.34 3.58
C SER A 18 2.98 -7.96 3.76
N TRP A 19 2.16 -7.53 2.80
CA TRP A 19 1.28 -6.36 2.90
C TRP A 19 0.09 -6.61 3.83
N LYS A 20 0.39 -6.82 5.11
CA LYS A 20 -0.54 -7.00 6.22
C LYS A 20 0.05 -6.40 7.49
N VAL A 21 -0.76 -6.27 8.53
CA VAL A 21 -0.22 -5.92 9.85
C VAL A 21 0.59 -7.08 10.44
N LYS A 22 1.59 -6.80 11.29
CA LYS A 22 2.45 -7.80 11.93
C LYS A 22 1.69 -8.89 12.68
N ARG A 23 0.58 -8.52 13.33
CA ARG A 23 -0.31 -9.47 14.01
C ARG A 23 -0.94 -10.50 13.07
N ASP A 24 -1.06 -10.17 11.79
CA ASP A 24 -1.60 -11.04 10.74
C ASP A 24 -0.48 -11.63 9.85
N GLY A 25 0.78 -11.54 10.30
CA GLY A 25 1.95 -12.10 9.62
C GLY A 25 2.54 -11.25 8.49
N GLY A 26 2.28 -9.93 8.49
CA GLY A 26 2.93 -8.99 7.56
C GLY A 26 3.98 -8.10 8.21
N ASP A 27 4.37 -7.03 7.53
CA ASP A 27 5.50 -6.19 7.94
C ASP A 27 5.09 -4.85 8.59
N PHE A 28 3.80 -4.52 8.56
CA PHE A 28 3.31 -3.21 9.00
C PHE A 28 2.87 -3.24 10.46
N ASP A 29 3.29 -2.27 11.27
CA ASP A 29 2.83 -2.20 12.65
C ASP A 29 1.32 -1.93 12.74
N GLN A 30 0.72 -2.19 13.90
CA GLN A 30 -0.59 -1.64 14.26
C GLN A 30 -0.36 -0.41 15.14
N PHE A 31 -1.17 0.63 15.03
CA PHE A 31 -1.17 1.67 16.07
C PHE A 31 -1.93 1.17 17.30
N THR A 32 -1.52 1.60 18.49
CA THR A 32 -2.14 1.16 19.75
C THR A 32 -3.62 1.54 19.79
N GLY A 33 -4.48 0.61 20.19
CA GLY A 33 -5.90 0.88 20.41
C GLY A 33 -6.85 0.78 19.21
N ALA A 34 -6.37 0.57 17.97
CA ALA A 34 -7.27 0.24 16.86
C ALA A 34 -6.69 -0.82 15.93
N THR A 35 -7.48 -1.85 15.61
CA THR A 35 -7.05 -2.94 14.72
C THR A 35 -7.80 -2.98 13.40
N ILE A 36 -8.93 -2.29 13.27
CA ILE A 36 -9.68 -2.16 12.01
C ILE A 36 -8.94 -1.17 11.07
N THR A 37 -8.59 0.00 11.60
CA THR A 37 -8.01 1.10 10.82
C THR A 37 -6.63 0.78 10.21
N PRO A 38 -5.65 0.18 10.92
CA PRO A 38 -4.36 -0.15 10.31
C PRO A 38 -4.47 -1.17 9.18
N ARG A 39 -5.33 -2.19 9.33
CA ARG A 39 -5.54 -3.20 8.29
C ARG A 39 -6.13 -2.59 7.03
N ALA A 40 -7.18 -1.78 7.19
CA ALA A 40 -7.82 -1.10 6.07
C ALA A 40 -6.84 -0.21 5.30
N ILE A 41 -5.95 0.49 6.01
CA ILE A 41 -4.93 1.34 5.37
C ILE A 41 -3.90 0.49 4.62
N VAL A 42 -3.36 -0.57 5.23
CA VAL A 42 -2.38 -1.46 4.55
C VAL A 42 -2.99 -2.07 3.28
N ASP A 43 -4.24 -2.54 3.36
CA ASP A 43 -4.97 -3.08 2.22
C ASP A 43 -5.22 -2.02 1.13
N ALA A 44 -5.60 -0.80 1.51
CA ALA A 44 -5.83 0.29 0.56
C ALA A 44 -4.55 0.65 -0.20
N VAL A 45 -3.41 0.81 0.51
CA VAL A 45 -2.13 1.12 -0.14
C VAL A 45 -1.71 0.00 -1.08
N LYS A 46 -1.82 -1.27 -0.65
CA LYS A 46 -1.55 -2.43 -1.52
C LYS A 46 -2.39 -2.39 -2.80
N ARG A 47 -3.70 -2.15 -2.68
CA ARG A 47 -4.62 -2.07 -3.83
C ARG A 47 -4.24 -0.94 -4.78
N THR A 48 -3.87 0.23 -4.24
CA THR A 48 -3.40 1.37 -5.05
C THR A 48 -2.13 1.03 -5.82
N LEU A 49 -1.16 0.35 -5.18
CA LEU A 49 0.06 -0.08 -5.85
C LEU A 49 -0.21 -1.09 -6.97
N VAL A 50 -1.12 -2.05 -6.75
CA VAL A 50 -1.54 -3.01 -7.78
C VAL A 50 -2.23 -2.28 -8.94
N TYR A 51 -3.19 -1.41 -8.64
CA TYR A 51 -3.87 -0.62 -9.65
C TYR A 51 -2.88 0.21 -10.48
N PHE A 52 -1.92 0.86 -9.84
CA PHE A 52 -0.90 1.64 -10.52
C PHE A 52 0.03 0.77 -11.39
N GLN A 53 0.42 -0.41 -10.91
CA GLN A 53 1.19 -1.39 -11.70
C GLN A 53 0.43 -1.79 -12.97
N ASP A 54 -0.86 -2.04 -12.86
CA ASP A 54 -1.70 -2.55 -13.97
C ASP A 54 -2.14 -1.42 -14.93
N ASN A 55 -2.25 -0.17 -14.45
CA ASN A 55 -2.81 0.96 -15.20
C ASN A 55 -1.83 2.11 -15.38
N LYS A 56 -0.51 1.86 -15.25
CA LYS A 56 0.53 2.89 -15.26
C LYS A 56 0.39 3.85 -16.44
N GLU A 57 0.15 3.31 -17.63
CA GLU A 57 -0.01 4.10 -18.86
C GLU A 57 -1.23 5.01 -18.80
N ALA A 58 -2.37 4.52 -18.33
CA ALA A 58 -3.59 5.32 -18.19
C ALA A 58 -3.44 6.41 -17.13
N VAL A 59 -2.75 6.14 -16.02
CA VAL A 59 -2.49 7.10 -14.93
C VAL A 59 -1.63 8.28 -15.40
N PHE A 60 -0.65 8.03 -16.28
CA PHE A 60 0.25 9.07 -16.81
C PHE A 60 -0.18 9.63 -18.16
N LYS A 61 -1.27 9.14 -18.74
CA LYS A 61 -1.77 9.67 -20.00
C LYS A 61 -2.25 11.11 -19.77
N GLN A 62 -1.47 12.08 -20.21
CA GLN A 62 -1.92 13.47 -20.26
C GLN A 62 -2.98 13.57 -21.36
N GLU A 63 -4.15 14.11 -21.03
CA GLU A 63 -5.07 14.63 -22.04
C GLU A 63 -4.31 15.72 -22.79
N THR A 64 -3.86 15.37 -23.99
CA THR A 64 -3.24 16.34 -24.89
C THR A 64 -4.40 17.17 -25.43
N GLU A 65 -4.73 18.27 -24.75
CA GLU A 65 -5.62 19.29 -25.33
C GLU A 65 -5.01 19.74 -26.66
N THR A 66 -5.78 19.57 -27.73
CA THR A 66 -5.45 19.98 -29.11
C THR A 66 -5.99 21.36 -29.37
#